data_AF-A0AAN4DXV3-F1
#
_entry.id   AF-A0AAN4DXV3-F1
#
_cell.length_a   1.000
_cell.length_b   1.000
_cell.length_c   1.000
_cell.angle_alpha   90.00
_cell.angle_beta   90.00
_cell.angle_gamma   90.00
#
_symmetry.space_group_name_H-M   'P 1'
#
loop_
_entity.id
_entity.type
_entity.pdbx_description
1 polymer ?
#
loop_
_entity_poly.entity_id
_entity_poly.type
_entity_poly.pdbx_seq_one_letter_code
_entity_poly.pdbx_strand_id
1 'polypeptide(L)' 'MDIETFEKKLNELELTKKEFANMVGAVYNGVINWNAKGETPKWVDSWLINYEKAKVLDEISKSIKPFIK' A
#
# COMPACT_ATOMS: atom_id res chain seq x y z
N MET A 1 -4.20 -0.48 -11.77
CA MET A 1 -2.78 -0.20 -12.07
C MET A 1 -2.12 -1.44 -12.68
N ASP A 2 -1.13 -1.29 -13.57
CA ASP A 2 -0.32 -2.43 -14.03
C ASP A 2 0.55 -2.98 -12.88
N ILE A 3 1.03 -4.22 -13.02
CA ILE A 3 1.67 -4.90 -11.89
C ILE A 3 3.06 -4.33 -11.57
N GLU A 4 3.79 -3.85 -12.56
CA GLU A 4 5.09 -3.21 -12.34
C GLU A 4 4.93 -1.95 -11.48
N THR A 5 3.95 -1.11 -11.81
CA THR A 5 3.64 0.09 -11.02
C THR A 5 3.14 -0.27 -9.62
N PHE A 6 2.36 -1.34 -9.48
CA PHE A 6 1.92 -1.85 -8.17
C PHE A 6 3.09 -2.29 -7.29
N GLU A 7 4.01 -3.09 -7.84
CA GLU A 7 5.20 -3.57 -7.13
C GLU A 7 6.12 -2.41 -6.74
N LYS A 8 6.32 -1.45 -7.64
CA LYS A 8 7.10 -0.24 -7.35
C LYS A 8 6.49 0.55 -6.19
N LYS A 9 5.18 0.78 -6.19
CA LYS A 9 4.50 1.49 -5.11
C LYS A 9 4.57 0.76 -3.77
N LEU A 10 4.44 -0.57 -3.78
CA LEU A 10 4.63 -1.35 -2.56
C LEU A 10 6.05 -1.17 -2.00
N ASN A 11 7.07 -1.20 -2.86
CA ASN A 11 8.45 -0.97 -2.43
C ASN A 11 8.67 0.45 -1.87
N GLU A 12 8.12 1.48 -2.53
CA GLU A 12 8.17 2.88 -2.05
C GLU A 12 7.49 3.05 -0.68
N LEU A 13 6.43 2.28 -0.43
CA LEU A 13 5.71 2.27 0.85
C LEU A 13 6.33 1.34 1.90
N GLU A 14 7.41 0.64 1.55
CA GLU A 14 8.08 -0.38 2.38
C GLU A 14 7.14 -1.53 2.77
N LEU A 15 6.30 -1.95 1.81
CA LEU A 15 5.35 -3.04 1.97
C LEU A 15 5.73 -4.24 1.10
N THR A 16 5.64 -5.43 1.67
CA THR A 16 5.61 -6.67 0.89
C THR A 16 4.18 -6.95 0.39
N LYS A 17 4.06 -7.72 -0.70
CA LYS A 17 2.75 -8.21 -1.18
C LYS A 17 1.99 -9.00 -0.12
N LYS A 18 2.70 -9.69 0.79
CA LYS A 18 2.11 -10.46 1.89
C LYS A 18 1.50 -9.54 2.94
N GLU A 19 2.22 -8.50 3.33
CA GLU A 19 1.70 -7.50 4.27
C GLU A 19 0.51 -6.75 3.68
N PHE A 20 0.63 -6.31 2.42
CA PHE A 20 -0.48 -5.71 1.69
C PHE A 20 -1.71 -6.63 1.67
N ALA A 21 -1.54 -7.90 1.31
CA ALA A 21 -2.63 -8.87 1.28
C ALA A 21 -3.32 -9.00 2.65
N ASN A 22 -2.55 -9.06 3.73
CA ASN A 22 -3.08 -9.11 5.09
C ASN A 22 -3.86 -7.83 5.46
N MET A 23 -3.34 -6.65 5.11
CA MET A 23 -4.00 -5.37 5.44
C MET A 23 -5.34 -5.18 4.75
N VAL A 24 -5.46 -5.63 3.51
CA VAL A 24 -6.69 -5.49 2.70
C VAL A 24 -7.63 -6.69 2.81
N GLY A 25 -7.27 -7.70 3.61
CA GLY A 25 -8.05 -8.93 3.75
C GLY A 25 -8.09 -9.78 2.49
N ALA A 26 -7.10 -9.66 1.60
CA ALA A 26 -6.99 -10.47 0.41
C ALA A 26 -6.18 -11.75 0.66
N VAL A 27 -6.51 -12.81 -0.07
CA VAL A 27 -5.69 -14.03 -0.08
C VAL A 27 -4.38 -13.73 -0.80
N TYR A 28 -3.23 -14.01 -0.16
CA TYR A 28 -1.90 -13.75 -0.73
C TYR A 28 -1.70 -14.32 -2.14
N ASN A 29 -2.12 -15.56 -2.36
CA ASN A 29 -2.07 -16.19 -3.70
C ASN A 29 -2.92 -15.43 -4.73
N GLY A 30 -4.04 -14.83 -4.30
CA GLY A 30 -4.86 -13.97 -5.15
C GLY A 30 -4.10 -12.72 -5.59
N VAL A 31 -3.36 -12.09 -4.67
CA VAL A 31 -2.52 -10.90 -4.96
C VAL A 31 -1.37 -11.25 -5.90
N ILE A 32 -0.71 -12.40 -5.71
CA ILE A 32 0.33 -12.89 -6.64
C ILE A 32 -0.25 -13.09 -8.04
N ASN A 33 -1.44 -13.69 -8.13
CA ASN A 33 -2.06 -14.05 -9.39
C ASN A 33 -2.64 -12.85 -10.17
N TRP A 34 -2.62 -11.64 -9.62
CA TRP A 34 -2.91 -10.43 -10.41
C TRP A 34 -1.92 -10.25 -11.57
N ASN A 35 -0.69 -10.78 -11.43
CA ASN A 35 0.27 -10.87 -12.55
C ASN A 35 -0.28 -11.63 -13.77
N ALA A 36 -1.08 -12.68 -13.56
CA ALA A 36 -1.66 -13.42 -14.67
C ALA A 36 -2.73 -12.62 -15.43
N LYS A 37 -3.37 -11.63 -14.77
CA LYS A 37 -4.35 -10.73 -15.39
C LYS A 37 -3.74 -9.43 -15.94
N GLY A 38 -2.48 -9.14 -15.58
CA GLY A 38 -1.74 -7.96 -16.02
C GLY A 38 -2.11 -6.65 -15.31
N GLU A 39 -3.16 -6.62 -14.48
CA GLU A 39 -3.56 -5.45 -13.71
C GLU A 39 -4.11 -5.79 -12.32
N THR A 40 -3.96 -4.84 -11.41
CA THR A 40 -4.60 -4.86 -10.09
C THR A 40 -6.09 -4.53 -10.20
N PRO A 41 -6.93 -5.02 -9.26
CA PRO A 41 -8.28 -4.49 -9.08
C PRO A 41 -8.26 -2.97 -8.89
N LYS A 42 -9.24 -2.27 -9.48
CA LYS A 42 -9.26 -0.79 -9.48
C LYS A 42 -9.25 -0.15 -8.08
N TRP A 43 -9.78 -0.83 -7.06
CA TRP A 43 -9.78 -0.31 -5.69
C TRP A 43 -8.37 -0.21 -5.09
N VAL A 44 -7.41 -1.01 -5.57
CA VAL A 44 -6.02 -1.02 -5.08
C VAL A 44 -5.39 0.36 -5.24
N ASP A 45 -5.68 1.04 -6.34
CA ASP A 45 -5.16 2.38 -6.64
C ASP A 45 -5.58 3.37 -5.54
N SER A 46 -6.87 3.37 -5.18
CA SER A 46 -7.39 4.23 -4.10
C SER A 46 -6.86 3.87 -2.72
N TRP A 47 -6.66 2.58 -2.45
CA TRP A 47 -6.14 2.11 -1.17
C TRP A 47 -4.70 2.57 -0.96
N LEU A 48 -3.83 2.38 -1.97
CA LEU A 48 -2.42 2.79 -1.88
C LEU A 48 -2.27 4.30 -1.72
N ILE A 49 -3.06 5.11 -2.45
CA ILE A 49 -3.06 6.57 -2.31
C ILE A 49 -3.43 6.99 -0.88
N ASN A 50 -4.44 6.36 -0.28
CA ASN A 50 -4.87 6.70 1.07
C ASN A 50 -3.88 6.21 2.12
N TYR A 51 -3.29 5.02 1.92
CA TYR A 51 -2.25 4.49 2.79
C TYR A 51 -1.02 5.39 2.81
N GLU A 52 -0.56 5.85 1.63
CA GLU A 52 0.55 6.80 1.50
C GLU A 52 0.28 8.10 2.27
N LYS A 53 -0.90 8.69 2.10
CA LYS A 53 -1.31 9.90 2.85
C LYS A 53 -1.34 9.67 4.36
N ALA A 54 -1.85 8.52 4.79
CA ALA A 54 -1.88 8.16 6.21
C ALA A 54 -0.47 8.00 6.79
N LYS A 55 0.44 7.34 6.07
CA LYS A 55 1.86 7.19 6.47
C LYS A 55 2.53 8.55 6.65
N VAL A 56 2.35 9.47 5.70
CA VAL A 56 2.87 10.85 5.80
C VAL A 56 2.29 11.58 7.00
N LEU A 57 0.99 11.46 7.26
CA LEU A 57 0.37 12.10 8.42
C LEU A 57 0.89 11.53 9.74
N ASP A 58 1.11 10.22 9.82
CA ASP A 58 1.69 9.57 10.99
C ASP A 58 3.13 10.05 11.25
N GLU A 59 3.92 10.24 10.21
CA GLU A 59 5.28 10.79 10.29
C GLU A 59 5.29 12.25 10.77
N ILE A 60 4.41 13.08 10.21
CA ILE A 60 4.23 14.46 10.64
C ILE A 60 3.77 14.48 12.11
N SER A 61 2.76 13.68 12.48
CA SER A 61 2.24 13.60 13.84
C SER A 61 3.33 13.21 14.83
N LYS A 62 4.14 12.19 14.51
CA LYS A 62 5.31 11.80 15.33
C LYS A 62 6.31 12.93 15.47
N SER A 63 6.57 13.69 14.40
CA SER A 63 7.53 14.80 14.39
C SER A 63 7.05 16.01 15.19
N ILE A 64 5.74 16.30 15.19
CA ILE A 64 5.17 17.44 15.93
C ILE A 64 4.81 17.09 17.38
N LYS A 65 4.61 15.80 17.71
CA LYS A 65 4.20 15.34 19.05
C LYS A 65 5.07 15.88 20.20
N PRO A 66 6.41 16.02 20.08
CA PRO A 66 7.22 16.61 21.14
C PRO A 66 6.93 18.11 21.40
N PHE A 67 6.33 18.81 20.45
CA PHE A 67 6.05 20.24 20.51
C PHE A 67 4.60 20.57 20.90
N ILE A 68 3.72 19.55 20.95
CA ILE A 68 2.32 19.70 21.34
C ILE A 68 2.18 19.11 22.75
N LYS A 69 1.72 19.95 23.68
CA LYS A 69 1.62 19.66 25.12
C LYS A 69 0.33 18.92 25.47
#